data_AF-A0A9D0ZM19-F1
#
_entry.id   AF-A0A9D0ZM19-F1
#
_cell.length_a   1.000
_cell.length_b   1.000
_cell.length_c   1.000
_cell.angle_alpha   90.00
_cell.angle_beta   90.00
_cell.angle_gamma   90.00
#
_symmetry.space_group_name_H-M   'P 1'
#
loop_
_entity.id
_entity.type
_entity.pdbx_description
1 polymer ?
#
loop_
_entity_poly.entity_id
_entity_poly.type
_entity_poly.pdbx_seq_one_letter_code
_entity_poly.pdbx_strand_id
1 'polypeptide(L)'
;MRVLDLDMDFFLSDVCALAAPGKRPSVSEAQPWDEAAVRAFLEENCGLSRQNPVPGRVFTTHDGALDLWKEWVEAGKLRAPFHVTHVDAHSDLGAGKPGPAYVLETVLALPLEKRFDLARYRREEKLDEANYLLFALALRYVASLENVRSPRSRPDMPQAIAVGGGQSPRALRLSSTLSRLLPQYDFHEPEIPYEVYGDWRTFRADAPYALASMAISPRYAPQEADFIAAVFREYIVEV
;
A
#
# COMPACT_ATOMS: atom_id res chain seq x y z
N MET A 1 0.39 -14.75 -7.69
CA MET A 1 1.65 -14.02 -7.46
C MET A 1 1.44 -13.10 -6.27
N ARG A 2 2.48 -12.84 -5.48
CA ARG A 2 2.45 -11.98 -4.31
C ARG A 2 3.38 -10.79 -4.53
N VAL A 3 2.98 -9.60 -4.08
CA VAL A 3 3.79 -8.39 -4.09
C VAL A 3 3.93 -7.91 -2.65
N LEU A 4 5.15 -7.58 -2.25
CA LEU A 4 5.45 -6.91 -0.99
C LEU A 4 5.56 -5.41 -1.24
N ASP A 5 4.88 -4.63 -0.43
CA ASP A 5 4.86 -3.19 -0.56
C ASP A 5 5.05 -2.55 0.82
N LEU A 6 6.18 -1.89 1.02
CA LEU A 6 6.63 -1.36 2.31
C LEU A 6 6.62 0.17 2.30
N ASP A 7 6.21 0.78 3.39
CA ASP A 7 6.57 2.15 3.72
C ASP A 7 7.67 2.18 4.79
N MET A 8 8.56 3.16 4.69
CA MET A 8 9.60 3.42 5.67
C MET A 8 9.03 3.82 7.04
N ASP A 9 7.88 4.50 7.07
CA ASP A 9 7.30 5.00 8.32
C ASP A 9 6.80 3.88 9.26
N PHE A 10 6.60 2.66 8.73
CA PHE A 10 6.33 1.45 9.50
C PHE A 10 7.45 1.13 10.48
N PHE A 11 8.71 1.38 10.07
CA PHE A 11 9.91 1.05 10.83
C PHE A 11 10.29 2.13 11.84
N LEU A 12 9.32 2.92 12.30
CA LEU A 12 9.51 3.95 13.31
C LEU A 12 8.93 3.50 14.65
N SER A 13 9.39 4.12 15.74
CA SER A 13 8.91 3.82 17.10
C SER A 13 7.48 4.28 17.35
N ASP A 14 7.01 5.26 16.58
CA ASP A 14 5.65 5.82 16.61
C ASP A 14 5.31 6.43 15.23
N VAL A 15 4.06 6.85 15.03
CA VAL A 15 3.60 7.48 13.79
C VAL A 15 3.83 8.99 13.84
N CYS A 16 4.66 9.51 12.93
CA CYS A 16 4.92 10.94 12.81
C CYS A 16 3.69 11.73 12.35
N ALA A 17 3.62 13.01 12.72
CA ALA A 17 2.67 13.91 12.10
C ALA A 17 3.10 14.23 10.65
N LEU A 18 2.13 14.42 9.75
CA LEU A 18 2.40 14.76 8.36
C LEU A 18 3.20 16.08 8.26
N ALA A 19 4.44 15.99 7.78
CA ALA A 19 5.27 17.17 7.58
C ALA A 19 4.77 18.03 6.40
N ALA A 20 5.14 19.32 6.42
CA ALA A 20 4.90 20.21 5.29
C ALA A 20 5.64 19.73 4.02
N PRO A 21 5.17 20.06 2.81
CA PRO A 21 5.87 19.71 1.58
C PRO A 21 7.35 20.15 1.59
N GLY A 22 8.25 19.24 1.21
CA GLY A 22 9.70 19.47 1.22
C GLY A 22 10.34 19.48 2.61
N LYS A 23 9.59 19.13 3.66
CA LYS A 23 10.09 18.93 5.03
C LYS A 23 9.97 17.47 5.42
N ARG A 24 10.76 17.11 6.43
CA ARG A 24 10.69 15.81 7.11
C ARG A 24 10.33 16.01 8.58
N PRO A 25 9.69 15.03 9.23
CA PRO A 25 9.50 15.02 10.69
C PRO A 25 10.84 15.05 11.44
N SER A 26 10.79 15.44 12.71
CA SER A 26 11.96 15.32 13.59
C SER A 26 12.12 13.89 14.10
N VAL A 27 13.35 13.39 14.20
CA VAL A 27 13.64 12.09 14.88
C VAL A 27 13.20 12.04 16.35
N SER A 28 12.96 13.20 16.97
CA SER A 28 12.39 13.27 18.31
C SER A 28 10.90 12.89 18.38
N GLU A 29 10.19 12.93 17.26
CA GLU A 29 8.79 12.48 17.15
C GLU A 29 8.70 10.95 17.08
N ALA A 30 9.55 10.34 16.26
CA ALA A 30 9.68 8.89 16.17
C ALA A 30 11.10 8.49 15.75
N GLN A 31 11.68 7.53 16.46
CA GLN A 31 13.01 7.02 16.16
C GLN A 31 12.90 5.84 15.19
N PRO A 32 13.78 5.73 14.18
CA PRO A 32 13.84 4.52 13.37
C PRO A 32 14.24 3.32 14.23
N TRP A 33 13.75 2.14 13.87
CA TRP A 33 14.24 0.88 14.42
C TRP A 33 15.74 0.74 14.14
N ASP A 34 16.45 -0.07 14.93
CA ASP A 34 17.83 -0.38 14.58
C ASP A 34 17.91 -1.28 13.32
N GLU A 35 19.07 -1.27 12.66
CA GLU A 35 19.29 -2.04 11.44
C GLU A 35 19.05 -3.54 11.63
N ALA A 36 19.40 -4.11 12.80
CA ALA A 36 19.22 -5.53 13.06
C ALA A 36 17.73 -5.90 13.13
N ALA A 37 16.90 -5.07 13.75
CA ALA A 37 15.46 -5.23 13.81
C ALA A 37 14.80 -5.10 12.43
N VAL A 38 15.24 -4.13 11.61
CA VAL A 38 14.77 -4.00 10.22
C VAL A 38 15.08 -5.27 9.42
N ARG A 39 16.33 -5.76 9.51
CA ARG A 39 16.74 -6.99 8.82
C ARG A 39 15.96 -8.21 9.31
N ALA A 40 15.80 -8.36 10.62
CA ALA A 40 15.04 -9.46 11.20
C ALA A 40 13.59 -9.44 10.71
N PHE A 41 12.94 -8.28 10.60
CA PHE A 41 11.60 -8.20 10.02
C PHE A 41 11.59 -8.63 8.54
N LEU A 42 12.51 -8.10 7.72
CA LEU A 42 12.58 -8.46 6.30
C LEU A 42 12.86 -9.96 6.09
N GLU A 43 13.72 -10.57 6.90
CA GLU A 43 14.10 -11.98 6.79
C GLU A 43 13.06 -12.92 7.44
N GLU A 44 12.62 -12.64 8.67
CA GLU A 44 11.76 -13.55 9.45
C GLU A 44 10.26 -13.34 9.21
N ASN A 45 9.81 -12.09 9.01
CA ASN A 45 8.40 -11.79 8.76
C ASN A 45 8.07 -11.80 7.27
N CYS A 46 8.91 -11.17 6.44
CA CYS A 46 8.68 -11.10 5.00
C CYS A 46 9.31 -12.26 4.22
N GLY A 47 10.21 -13.05 4.83
CA GLY A 47 10.86 -14.17 4.13
C GLY A 47 11.81 -13.74 3.00
N LEU A 48 12.29 -12.49 3.03
CA LEU A 48 13.29 -12.02 2.05
C LEU A 48 14.66 -12.62 2.34
N SER A 49 15.50 -12.72 1.31
CA SER A 49 16.85 -13.28 1.42
C SER A 49 17.84 -12.48 0.58
N ARG A 50 18.98 -12.13 1.18
CA ARG A 50 20.10 -11.50 0.47
C ARG A 50 20.80 -12.45 -0.51
N GLN A 51 20.67 -13.77 -0.30
CA GLN A 51 21.22 -14.78 -1.21
C GLN A 51 20.31 -15.00 -2.43
N ASN A 52 19.02 -14.72 -2.28
CA ASN A 52 18.02 -14.85 -3.34
C ASN A 52 17.17 -13.58 -3.41
N PRO A 53 17.77 -12.44 -3.82
CA PRO A 53 17.06 -11.17 -3.87
C PRO A 53 15.92 -11.23 -4.88
N VAL A 54 14.79 -10.60 -4.53
CA VAL A 54 13.62 -10.54 -5.40
C VAL A 54 13.69 -9.30 -6.29
N PRO A 55 13.07 -9.27 -7.48
CA PRO A 55 12.96 -8.01 -8.23
C PRO A 55 12.27 -6.94 -7.37
N GLY A 56 12.73 -5.70 -7.43
CA GLY A 56 12.14 -4.64 -6.63
C GLY A 56 12.60 -3.23 -6.96
N ARG A 57 11.99 -2.24 -6.31
CA ARG A 57 12.31 -0.82 -6.53
C ARG A 57 12.06 0.01 -5.27
N VAL A 58 12.88 1.04 -5.05
CA VAL A 58 12.66 2.05 -4.00
C VAL A 58 12.16 3.36 -4.59
N PHE A 59 11.14 3.96 -3.98
CA PHE A 59 10.51 5.20 -4.41
C PHE A 59 10.60 6.31 -3.36
N THR A 60 10.44 7.56 -3.81
CA THR A 60 10.32 8.69 -2.89
C THR A 60 8.95 8.72 -2.21
N THR A 61 7.86 8.53 -2.96
CA THR A 61 6.48 8.52 -2.44
C THR A 61 5.82 7.18 -2.75
N HIS A 62 4.88 6.77 -1.91
CA HIS A 62 4.33 5.42 -1.94
C HIS A 62 3.52 5.09 -3.19
N ASP A 63 2.90 6.11 -3.80
CA ASP A 63 2.16 5.94 -5.04
C ASP A 63 3.02 5.47 -6.24
N GLY A 64 4.36 5.54 -6.13
CA GLY A 64 5.29 4.94 -7.10
C GLY A 64 5.13 3.42 -7.25
N ALA A 65 4.64 2.72 -6.22
CA ALA A 65 4.32 1.30 -6.29
C ALA A 65 3.29 1.00 -7.40
N LEU A 66 2.29 1.89 -7.56
CA LEU A 66 1.24 1.71 -8.57
C LEU A 66 1.78 1.78 -10.00
N ASP A 67 2.76 2.64 -10.25
CA ASP A 67 3.43 2.75 -11.55
C ASP A 67 4.26 1.50 -11.85
N LEU A 68 4.99 0.99 -10.86
CA LEU A 68 5.75 -0.25 -10.99
C LEU A 68 4.84 -1.45 -11.28
N TRP A 69 3.72 -1.57 -10.58
CA TRP A 69 2.78 -2.67 -10.83
C TRP A 69 2.20 -2.58 -12.24
N LYS A 70 1.86 -1.37 -12.70
CA LYS A 70 1.40 -1.13 -14.06
C LYS A 70 2.46 -1.53 -15.09
N GLU A 71 3.71 -1.07 -14.93
CA GLU A 71 4.83 -1.42 -15.80
C GLU A 71 5.02 -2.95 -15.89
N TRP A 72 4.97 -3.64 -14.75
CA TRP A 72 5.17 -5.08 -14.67
C TRP A 72 4.02 -5.91 -15.25
N VAL A 73 2.79 -5.45 -15.07
CA VAL A 73 1.61 -6.06 -15.69
C VAL A 73 1.67 -5.89 -17.21
N GLU A 74 2.00 -4.70 -17.70
CA GLU A 74 2.13 -4.43 -19.15
C GLU A 74 3.29 -5.19 -19.78
N ALA A 75 4.38 -5.39 -19.04
CA ALA A 75 5.51 -6.22 -19.47
C ALA A 75 5.26 -7.73 -19.35
N GLY A 76 4.09 -8.17 -18.83
CA GLY A 76 3.75 -9.57 -18.63
C GLY A 76 4.57 -10.28 -17.53
N LYS A 77 5.29 -9.52 -16.69
CA LYS A 77 6.09 -10.04 -15.57
C LYS A 77 5.27 -10.27 -14.31
N LEU A 78 4.16 -9.54 -14.17
CA LEU A 78 3.17 -9.71 -13.11
C LEU A 78 1.78 -9.97 -13.73
N ARG A 79 1.00 -10.88 -13.15
CA ARG A 79 -0.36 -11.18 -13.62
C ARG A 79 -1.39 -10.65 -12.63
N ALA A 80 -2.17 -9.66 -13.05
CA ALA A 80 -3.32 -9.19 -12.28
C ALA A 80 -4.52 -10.15 -12.38
N PRO A 81 -5.34 -10.27 -11.31
CA PRO A 81 -5.10 -9.71 -9.99
C PRO A 81 -4.08 -10.55 -9.19
N PHE A 82 -3.35 -9.92 -8.26
CA PHE A 82 -2.31 -10.52 -7.42
C PHE A 82 -2.53 -10.19 -5.94
N HIS A 83 -1.91 -10.98 -5.05
CA HIS A 83 -1.94 -10.72 -3.62
C HIS A 83 -0.98 -9.57 -3.27
N VAL A 84 -1.39 -8.69 -2.37
CA VAL A 84 -0.56 -7.59 -1.85
C VAL A 84 -0.41 -7.75 -0.34
N THR A 85 0.84 -7.82 0.11
CA THR A 85 1.17 -7.59 1.52
C THR A 85 1.67 -6.16 1.62
N HIS A 86 0.86 -5.28 2.19
CA HIS A 86 1.15 -3.88 2.40
C HIS A 86 1.56 -3.68 3.87
N VAL A 87 2.77 -3.18 4.08
CA VAL A 87 3.41 -3.02 5.39
C VAL A 87 3.65 -1.54 5.62
N ASP A 88 2.83 -0.94 6.48
CA ASP A 88 2.72 0.52 6.57
C ASP A 88 2.16 0.96 7.93
N ALA A 89 2.49 2.18 8.35
CA ALA A 89 1.79 2.80 9.46
C ALA A 89 0.33 3.17 9.13
N HIS A 90 0.02 3.39 7.85
CA HIS A 90 -1.24 3.80 7.26
C HIS A 90 -1.87 2.68 6.43
N SER A 91 -3.03 2.93 5.85
CA SER A 91 -3.72 1.97 4.98
C SER A 91 -3.67 2.31 3.51
N ASP A 92 -3.42 3.58 3.18
CA ASP A 92 -3.44 4.17 1.84
C ASP A 92 -4.68 3.84 1.00
N LEU A 93 -5.77 3.57 1.70
CA LEU A 93 -7.09 3.33 1.14
C LEU A 93 -7.92 4.61 1.06
N GLY A 94 -7.28 5.79 1.14
CA GLY A 94 -7.93 7.09 1.00
C GLY A 94 -8.29 7.76 2.32
N ALA A 95 -7.44 7.66 3.34
CA ALA A 95 -7.56 8.48 4.54
C ALA A 95 -7.14 9.94 4.22
N GLY A 96 -8.00 10.93 4.49
CA GLY A 96 -7.68 12.34 4.22
C GLY A 96 -8.17 12.83 2.85
N LYS A 97 -7.55 13.90 2.32
CA LYS A 97 -7.84 14.42 0.96
C LYS A 97 -6.86 13.78 -0.03
N PRO A 98 -7.31 13.37 -1.24
CA PRO A 98 -8.63 13.61 -1.82
C PRO A 98 -9.73 12.64 -1.35
N GLY A 99 -9.37 11.65 -0.55
CA GLY A 99 -10.31 10.72 0.08
C GLY A 99 -10.87 9.67 -0.88
N PRO A 100 -11.78 8.79 -0.42
CA PRO A 100 -12.23 7.67 -1.23
C PRO A 100 -13.27 8.07 -2.28
N ALA A 101 -13.93 9.22 -2.12
CA ALA A 101 -15.10 9.61 -2.91
C ALA A 101 -14.82 9.70 -4.41
N TYR A 102 -13.65 10.22 -4.82
CA TYR A 102 -13.33 10.31 -6.25
C TYR A 102 -13.22 8.92 -6.88
N VAL A 103 -12.56 7.97 -6.20
CA VAL A 103 -12.47 6.59 -6.70
C VAL A 103 -13.86 5.97 -6.75
N LEU A 104 -14.61 6.03 -5.66
CA LEU A 104 -15.91 5.36 -5.54
C LEU A 104 -16.97 5.92 -6.48
N GLU A 105 -17.01 7.23 -6.72
CA GLU A 105 -18.10 7.85 -7.48
C GLU A 105 -17.70 8.25 -8.90
N THR A 106 -16.40 8.43 -9.20
CA THR A 106 -15.93 8.85 -10.53
C THR A 106 -15.16 7.74 -11.24
N VAL A 107 -14.17 7.12 -10.59
CA VAL A 107 -13.35 6.08 -11.24
C VAL A 107 -14.17 4.82 -11.51
N LEU A 108 -14.98 4.37 -10.55
CA LEU A 108 -15.81 3.18 -10.73
C LEU A 108 -16.88 3.34 -11.82
N ALA A 109 -17.32 4.57 -12.11
CA ALA A 109 -18.26 4.86 -13.18
C ALA A 109 -17.64 4.70 -14.58
N LEU A 110 -16.31 4.60 -14.68
CA LEU A 110 -15.61 4.33 -15.94
C LEU A 110 -15.55 2.80 -16.20
N PRO A 111 -15.67 2.37 -17.46
CA PRO A 111 -15.26 1.02 -17.88
C PRO A 111 -13.83 0.73 -17.41
N LEU A 112 -13.55 -0.52 -17.04
CA LEU A 112 -12.26 -0.93 -16.46
C LEU A 112 -11.07 -0.45 -17.31
N GLU A 113 -11.17 -0.58 -18.63
CA GLU A 113 -10.12 -0.23 -19.59
C GLU A 113 -9.77 1.26 -19.57
N LYS A 114 -10.71 2.11 -19.13
CA LYS A 114 -10.53 3.56 -19.02
C LYS A 114 -10.02 4.01 -17.65
N ARG A 115 -9.90 3.11 -16.67
CA ARG A 115 -9.43 3.45 -15.32
C ARG A 115 -7.91 3.60 -15.24
N PHE A 116 -7.14 3.15 -16.22
CA PHE A 116 -5.67 3.08 -16.13
C PHE A 116 -4.90 4.39 -16.43
N ASP A 117 -5.59 5.53 -16.56
CA ASP A 117 -4.97 6.85 -16.84
C ASP A 117 -4.46 7.52 -15.54
N LEU A 118 -3.42 6.93 -14.94
CA LEU A 118 -2.81 7.42 -13.70
C LEU A 118 -2.27 8.85 -13.83
N ALA A 119 -1.71 9.18 -14.99
CA ALA A 119 -1.15 10.51 -15.27
C ALA A 119 -2.22 11.59 -15.20
N ARG A 120 -3.44 11.31 -15.70
CA ARG A 120 -4.57 12.21 -15.53
C ARG A 120 -4.95 12.40 -14.06
N TYR A 121 -5.06 11.33 -13.28
CA TYR A 121 -5.49 11.44 -11.89
C TYR A 121 -4.50 12.22 -11.03
N ARG A 122 -3.19 12.07 -11.27
CA ARG A 122 -2.17 12.89 -10.60
C ARG A 122 -2.26 14.36 -11.00
N ARG A 123 -2.42 14.65 -12.30
CA ARG A 123 -2.59 16.03 -12.80
C ARG A 123 -3.84 16.72 -12.24
N GLU A 124 -4.89 15.95 -11.96
CA GLU A 124 -6.13 16.44 -11.33
C GLU A 124 -6.08 16.44 -9.79
N GLU A 125 -4.93 16.08 -9.18
CA GLU A 125 -4.73 15.97 -7.73
C GLU A 125 -5.74 15.01 -7.07
N LYS A 126 -5.98 13.87 -7.74
CA LYS A 126 -6.92 12.82 -7.31
C LYS A 126 -6.24 11.53 -6.88
N LEU A 127 -4.99 11.32 -7.27
CA LEU A 127 -4.17 10.16 -6.94
C LEU A 127 -2.88 10.66 -6.28
N ASP A 128 -2.59 10.15 -5.09
CA ASP A 128 -1.36 10.41 -4.32
C ASP A 128 -1.03 9.24 -3.38
N GLU A 129 -0.01 9.42 -2.54
CA GLU A 129 0.44 8.44 -1.55
C GLU A 129 -0.66 8.01 -0.57
N ALA A 130 -1.65 8.85 -0.26
CA ALA A 130 -2.69 8.52 0.71
C ALA A 130 -3.82 7.64 0.15
N ASN A 131 -3.87 7.43 -1.18
CA ASN A 131 -4.97 6.69 -1.81
C ASN A 131 -4.59 5.78 -2.99
N TYR A 132 -3.31 5.62 -3.32
CA TYR A 132 -2.89 4.81 -4.47
C TYR A 132 -3.36 3.36 -4.36
N LEU A 133 -3.41 2.80 -3.14
CA LEU A 133 -3.88 1.43 -2.94
C LEU A 133 -5.38 1.32 -3.23
N LEU A 134 -6.18 2.34 -2.91
CA LEU A 134 -7.59 2.41 -3.30
C LEU A 134 -7.75 2.43 -4.84
N PHE A 135 -6.88 3.14 -5.55
CA PHE A 135 -6.83 3.06 -7.01
C PHE A 135 -6.47 1.65 -7.47
N ALA A 136 -5.47 1.00 -6.89
CA ALA A 136 -5.10 -0.38 -7.24
C ALA A 136 -6.28 -1.36 -7.11
N LEU A 137 -7.12 -1.20 -6.08
CA LEU A 137 -8.37 -1.95 -5.94
C LEU A 137 -9.32 -1.67 -7.12
N ALA A 138 -9.54 -0.40 -7.47
CA ALA A 138 -10.42 0.01 -8.58
C ALA A 138 -9.89 -0.40 -9.97
N LEU A 139 -8.58 -0.57 -10.13
CA LEU A 139 -7.92 -1.10 -11.33
C LEU A 139 -7.94 -2.62 -11.39
N ARG A 140 -8.45 -3.30 -10.36
CA ARG A 140 -8.47 -4.77 -10.22
C ARG A 140 -7.08 -5.40 -10.27
N TYR A 141 -6.08 -4.70 -9.76
CA TYR A 141 -4.75 -5.28 -9.55
C TYR A 141 -4.70 -6.20 -8.33
N VAL A 142 -5.52 -5.95 -7.31
CA VAL A 142 -5.44 -6.64 -6.03
C VAL A 142 -6.48 -7.77 -5.94
N ALA A 143 -6.01 -8.99 -5.73
CA ALA A 143 -6.83 -10.19 -5.52
C ALA A 143 -7.16 -10.41 -4.04
N SER A 144 -6.24 -10.01 -3.15
CA SER A 144 -6.35 -10.06 -1.69
C SER A 144 -5.32 -9.10 -1.11
N LEU A 145 -5.61 -8.55 0.07
CA LEU A 145 -4.79 -7.54 0.72
C LEU A 145 -4.55 -7.90 2.18
N GLU A 146 -3.29 -8.06 2.56
CA GLU A 146 -2.85 -8.03 3.96
C GLU A 146 -2.35 -6.63 4.28
N ASN A 147 -2.86 -6.05 5.35
CA ASN A 147 -2.38 -4.78 5.89
C ASN A 147 -1.66 -5.05 7.23
N VAL A 148 -0.34 -4.98 7.19
CA VAL A 148 0.55 -5.27 8.32
C VAL A 148 0.99 -3.97 8.95
N ARG A 149 0.69 -3.81 10.25
CA ARG A 149 0.80 -2.51 10.93
C ARG A 149 1.64 -2.59 12.18
N SER A 150 2.14 -1.43 12.57
CA SER A 150 2.65 -1.23 13.93
C SER A 150 1.47 -1.19 14.91
N PRO A 151 1.61 -1.72 16.15
CA PRO A 151 0.62 -1.53 17.21
C PRO A 151 0.33 -0.06 17.55
N ARG A 152 1.18 0.87 17.10
CA ARG A 152 1.00 2.32 17.26
C ARG A 152 0.16 2.95 16.15
N SER A 153 -0.03 2.25 15.04
CA SER A 153 -0.80 2.71 13.89
C SER A 153 -2.25 3.00 14.25
N ARG A 154 -2.81 4.05 13.67
CA ARG A 154 -4.21 4.47 13.92
C ARG A 154 -5.15 3.90 12.86
N PRO A 155 -6.32 3.34 13.23
CA PRO A 155 -7.30 2.90 12.25
C PRO A 155 -7.72 4.04 11.31
N ASP A 156 -7.48 3.85 10.02
CA ASP A 156 -7.63 4.87 8.97
C ASP A 156 -8.27 4.31 7.68
N MET A 157 -8.52 3.00 7.63
CA MET A 157 -9.23 2.33 6.53
C MET A 157 -10.69 2.81 6.44
N PRO A 158 -11.20 3.22 5.25
CA PRO A 158 -12.55 3.73 5.12
C PRO A 158 -13.65 2.68 5.32
N GLN A 159 -14.53 2.91 6.28
CA GLN A 159 -15.69 2.03 6.56
C GLN A 159 -16.63 1.81 5.37
N ALA A 160 -16.65 2.75 4.41
CA ALA A 160 -17.51 2.67 3.23
C ALA A 160 -17.20 1.48 2.31
N ILE A 161 -15.99 0.91 2.39
CA ILE A 161 -15.55 -0.22 1.56
C ILE A 161 -15.43 -1.52 2.37
N ALA A 162 -15.69 -1.49 3.67
CA ALA A 162 -15.57 -2.63 4.57
C ALA A 162 -16.73 -3.63 4.40
N VAL A 163 -16.40 -4.92 4.35
CA VAL A 163 -17.38 -6.02 4.34
C VAL A 163 -17.21 -6.89 5.59
N GLY A 164 -18.32 -7.21 6.26
CA GLY A 164 -18.36 -8.21 7.32
C GLY A 164 -17.94 -7.76 8.73
N GLY A 165 -17.80 -6.45 8.99
CA GLY A 165 -17.54 -5.90 10.32
C GLY A 165 -16.81 -4.56 10.27
N GLY A 166 -17.07 -3.67 11.23
CA GLY A 166 -16.55 -2.30 11.19
C GLY A 166 -15.05 -2.18 11.44
N GLN A 167 -14.56 -2.65 12.59
CA GLN A 167 -13.14 -2.48 12.97
C GLN A 167 -12.22 -3.60 12.45
N SER A 168 -12.78 -4.75 12.04
CA SER A 168 -12.02 -5.88 11.49
C SER A 168 -12.80 -6.49 10.33
N PRO A 169 -12.85 -5.81 9.17
CA PRO A 169 -13.52 -6.37 8.01
C PRO A 169 -12.82 -7.63 7.51
N ARG A 170 -13.61 -8.59 7.04
CA ARG A 170 -13.11 -9.83 6.42
C ARG A 170 -12.71 -9.64 4.96
N ALA A 171 -13.23 -8.57 4.36
CA ALA A 171 -13.01 -8.26 2.96
C ALA A 171 -13.28 -6.77 2.70
N LEU A 172 -12.80 -6.31 1.55
CA LEU A 172 -13.10 -5.01 0.98
C LEU A 172 -13.99 -5.20 -0.25
N ARG A 173 -14.91 -4.27 -0.47
CA ARG A 173 -15.67 -4.20 -1.71
C ARG A 173 -15.92 -2.75 -2.06
N LEU A 174 -15.40 -2.34 -3.22
CA LEU A 174 -15.67 -1.02 -3.74
C LEU A 174 -17.10 -0.97 -4.27
N SER A 175 -17.83 0.08 -3.93
CA SER A 175 -19.19 0.29 -4.43
C SER A 175 -19.47 1.78 -4.53
N SER A 176 -20.00 2.20 -5.67
CA SER A 176 -20.47 3.58 -5.87
C SER A 176 -21.82 3.78 -5.21
N THR A 177 -22.20 5.03 -4.94
CA THR A 177 -23.56 5.35 -4.48
C THR A 177 -24.59 4.96 -5.52
N LEU A 178 -24.29 5.13 -6.81
CA LEU A 178 -25.16 4.71 -7.91
C LEU A 178 -25.41 3.20 -7.89
N SER A 179 -24.35 2.39 -7.75
CA SER A 179 -24.43 0.93 -7.70
C SER A 179 -25.26 0.43 -6.52
N ARG A 180 -25.18 1.11 -5.36
CA ARG A 180 -25.98 0.78 -4.17
C ARG A 180 -27.46 1.14 -4.33
N LEU A 181 -27.77 2.26 -4.98
CA LEU A 181 -29.14 2.72 -5.17
C LEU A 181 -29.85 2.02 -6.33
N LEU A 182 -29.09 1.60 -7.35
CA LEU A 182 -29.61 0.94 -8.53
C LEU A 182 -28.81 -0.35 -8.82
N PRO A 183 -29.11 -1.46 -8.12
CA PRO A 183 -28.36 -2.71 -8.24
C PRO A 183 -28.34 -3.30 -9.66
N GLN A 184 -29.29 -2.93 -10.51
CA GLN A 184 -29.33 -3.30 -11.92
C GLN A 184 -28.19 -2.68 -12.75
N TYR A 185 -27.54 -1.63 -12.23
CA TYR A 185 -26.34 -1.01 -12.81
C TYR A 185 -25.09 -1.33 -11.97
N ASP A 186 -25.15 -2.33 -11.09
CA ASP A 186 -24.00 -2.72 -10.30
C ASP A 186 -22.93 -3.32 -11.22
N PHE A 187 -21.90 -2.51 -11.51
CA PHE A 187 -20.61 -3.01 -11.95
C PHE A 187 -19.97 -3.71 -10.75
N HIS A 188 -20.47 -4.89 -10.40
CA HIS A 188 -20.09 -5.62 -9.19
C HIS A 188 -18.57 -5.73 -9.10
N GLU A 189 -17.94 -4.85 -8.32
CA GLU A 189 -16.54 -5.02 -8.00
C GLU A 189 -16.40 -6.28 -7.13
N PRO A 190 -15.31 -7.04 -7.33
CA PRO A 190 -15.09 -8.27 -6.59
C PRO A 190 -14.99 -7.98 -5.09
N GLU A 191 -15.42 -8.93 -4.29
CA GLU A 191 -15.04 -8.96 -2.87
C GLU A 191 -13.55 -9.34 -2.80
N ILE A 192 -12.76 -8.51 -2.14
CA ILE A 192 -11.31 -8.66 -2.00
C ILE A 192 -11.04 -9.11 -0.56
N PRO A 193 -10.59 -10.35 -0.32
CA PRO A 193 -10.20 -10.79 1.01
C PRO A 193 -9.21 -9.81 1.64
N TYR A 194 -9.47 -9.47 2.91
CA TYR A 194 -8.70 -8.46 3.61
C TYR A 194 -8.42 -8.93 5.03
N GLU A 195 -7.14 -8.84 5.41
CA GLU A 195 -6.67 -9.21 6.72
C GLU A 195 -5.81 -8.09 7.29
N VAL A 196 -6.03 -7.77 8.56
CA VAL A 196 -5.31 -6.72 9.27
C VAL A 196 -4.49 -7.35 10.38
N TYR A 197 -3.18 -7.19 10.30
CA TYR A 197 -2.26 -7.52 11.38
C TYR A 197 -1.97 -6.23 12.15
N GLY A 198 -2.79 -5.92 13.16
CA GLY A 198 -2.58 -4.76 14.03
C GLY A 198 -1.30 -4.85 14.89
N ASP A 199 -0.71 -6.04 14.96
CA ASP A 199 0.61 -6.28 15.51
C ASP A 199 1.43 -7.11 14.53
N TRP A 200 2.39 -6.46 13.87
CA TRP A 200 3.29 -7.10 12.91
C TRP A 200 3.99 -8.34 13.46
N ARG A 201 4.15 -8.47 14.79
CA ARG A 201 4.77 -9.65 15.42
C ARG A 201 3.99 -10.93 15.14
N THR A 202 2.70 -10.83 14.84
CA THR A 202 1.84 -11.97 14.47
C THR A 202 1.82 -12.28 12.97
N PHE A 203 2.34 -11.38 12.14
CA PHE A 203 2.40 -11.58 10.69
C PHE A 203 3.59 -12.45 10.31
N ARG A 204 3.38 -13.41 9.40
CA ARG A 204 4.43 -14.15 8.70
C ARG A 204 3.99 -14.37 7.26
N ALA A 205 4.83 -14.02 6.30
CA ALA A 205 4.59 -14.32 4.90
C ALA A 205 4.48 -15.83 4.69
N ASP A 206 3.39 -16.28 4.06
CA ASP A 206 3.11 -17.69 3.83
C ASP A 206 3.76 -18.24 2.53
N ALA A 207 4.24 -17.35 1.66
CA ALA A 207 4.87 -17.69 0.39
C ALA A 207 5.78 -16.56 -0.13
N PRO A 208 6.74 -16.88 -1.03
CA PRO A 208 7.66 -15.89 -1.59
C PRO A 208 6.98 -14.81 -2.43
N TYR A 209 7.61 -13.63 -2.46
CA TYR A 209 7.19 -12.50 -3.29
C TYR A 209 7.77 -12.56 -4.70
N ALA A 210 6.99 -12.15 -5.69
CA ALA A 210 7.43 -12.01 -7.08
C ALA A 210 8.02 -10.61 -7.35
N LEU A 211 7.70 -9.64 -6.51
CA LEU A 211 8.09 -8.24 -6.61
C LEU A 211 8.05 -7.61 -5.21
N ALA A 212 9.00 -6.75 -4.88
CA ALA A 212 9.00 -5.99 -3.63
C ALA A 212 9.28 -4.50 -3.86
N SER A 213 8.55 -3.62 -3.17
CA SER A 213 8.77 -2.17 -3.21
C SER A 213 8.93 -1.58 -1.82
N MET A 214 9.65 -0.45 -1.74
CA MET A 214 9.69 0.40 -0.54
C MET A 214 9.52 1.87 -0.90
N ALA A 215 8.66 2.57 -0.18
CA ALA A 215 8.56 4.02 -0.20
C ALA A 215 9.43 4.65 0.89
N ILE A 216 10.08 5.78 0.59
CA ILE A 216 10.81 6.58 1.58
C ILE A 216 9.86 7.48 2.37
N SER A 217 8.80 7.95 1.72
CA SER A 217 7.74 8.77 2.31
C SER A 217 8.30 9.88 3.21
N PRO A 218 9.10 10.82 2.65
CA PRO A 218 9.93 11.74 3.43
C PRO A 218 9.12 12.67 4.34
N ARG A 219 7.82 12.83 4.10
CA ARG A 219 6.93 13.63 4.95
C ARG A 219 6.42 12.88 6.18
N TYR A 220 6.64 11.57 6.25
CA TYR A 220 6.25 10.66 7.32
C TYR A 220 7.46 10.05 8.05
N ALA A 221 8.65 10.08 7.45
CA ALA A 221 9.86 9.55 8.07
C ALA A 221 10.97 10.61 8.28
N PRO A 222 11.64 10.63 9.44
CA PRO A 222 12.79 11.49 9.68
C PRO A 222 13.95 11.13 8.74
N GLN A 223 14.89 12.05 8.52
CA GLN A 223 16.04 11.82 7.62
C GLN A 223 16.91 10.65 8.10
N GLU A 224 16.99 10.46 9.42
CA GLU A 224 17.74 9.41 10.09
C GLU A 224 17.24 8.00 9.73
N ALA A 225 16.04 7.86 9.16
CA ALA A 225 15.51 6.58 8.69
C ALA A 225 15.99 6.19 7.28
N ASP A 226 16.70 7.08 6.54
CA ASP A 226 17.09 6.83 5.15
C ASP A 226 17.96 5.56 4.96
N PHE A 227 18.68 5.11 6.01
CA PHE A 227 19.45 3.88 5.94
C PHE A 227 18.57 2.63 5.72
N ILE A 228 17.29 2.67 6.09
CA ILE A 228 16.34 1.56 5.94
C ILE A 228 16.17 1.22 4.45
N ALA A 229 16.12 2.24 3.59
CA ALA A 229 16.09 2.05 2.15
C ALA A 229 17.40 1.46 1.61
N ALA A 230 18.55 1.69 2.26
CA ALA A 230 19.81 1.04 1.90
C ALA A 230 19.81 -0.44 2.32
N VAL A 231 19.30 -0.75 3.51
CA VAL A 231 19.14 -2.12 4.00
C VAL A 231 18.21 -2.92 3.10
N PHE A 232 17.05 -2.35 2.74
CA PHE A 232 16.08 -3.01 1.86
C PHE A 232 16.67 -3.34 0.47
N ARG A 233 17.52 -2.46 -0.07
CA ARG A 233 18.20 -2.69 -1.36
C ARG A 233 19.08 -3.93 -1.40
N GLU A 234 19.53 -4.44 -0.25
CA GLU A 234 20.28 -5.69 -0.20
C GLU A 234 19.41 -6.93 -0.49
N TYR A 235 18.08 -6.82 -0.36
CA TYR A 235 17.12 -7.90 -0.55
C TYR A 235 16.46 -7.88 -1.92
N ILE A 236 16.78 -6.88 -2.76
CA ILE A 236 16.18 -6.73 -4.08
C ILE A 236 17.22 -6.66 -5.20
N VAL A 237 16.81 -7.10 -6.38
CA VAL A 237 17.45 -6.73 -7.64
C VAL A 237 16.68 -5.52 -8.16
N GLU A 238 17.30 -4.34 -8.14
CA GLU A 238 16.65 -3.10 -8.60
C GLU A 238 16.24 -3.22 -10.08
N VAL A 239 14.97 -2.94 -10.38
CA VAL A 239 14.38 -2.97 -11.73
C VAL A 239 13.84 -1.62 -12.17
#